data_AF-A0A840BM41-F1
#
_entry.id   AF-A0A840BM41-F1
#
_cell.length_a   1.000
_cell.length_b   1.000
_cell.length_c   1.000
_cell.angle_alpha   90.00
_cell.angle_beta   90.00
_cell.angle_gamma   90.00
#
_symmetry.space_group_name_H-M   'P 1'
#
loop_
_entity.id
_entity.type
_entity.pdbx_description
1 polymer ?
#
loop_
_entity_poly.entity_id
_entity_poly.type
_entity_poly.pdbx_seq_one_letter_code
_entity_poly.pdbx_strand_id
1 'polypeptide(L)'
;MRGLKGLLKRKIAITAIFWCIPLLLFPGSWFVALGVPSPEPIAIARLLGAAYLALLVGYYGGLRSIESGQIPFDTMHMGIASNGLAAILIAYFGATGAWKDWGLGATVFIWVSAAGAFSIALSLIRYRLRYAPAKAGEPGRQA
;
A
#
# COMPACT_ATOMS: atom_id res chain seq x y z
N MET A 1 5.29 -20.11 1.67
CA MET A 1 5.00 -18.65 1.60
C MET A 1 3.62 -18.30 1.04
N ARG A 2 2.61 -19.19 1.13
CA ARG A 2 1.27 -18.99 0.50
C ARG A 2 0.55 -17.73 1.02
N GLY A 3 0.65 -17.46 2.32
CA GLY A 3 0.05 -16.27 2.94
C GLY A 3 0.61 -14.95 2.42
N LEU A 4 1.94 -14.83 2.33
CA LEU A 4 2.62 -13.65 1.78
C LEU A 4 2.26 -13.45 0.29
N LYS A 5 2.26 -14.53 -0.50
CA LYS A 5 1.82 -14.49 -1.91
C LYS A 5 0.39 -13.94 -2.05
N GLY A 6 -0.53 -14.44 -1.22
CA GLY A 6 -1.92 -13.97 -1.19
C GLY A 6 -2.05 -12.50 -0.79
N LEU A 7 -1.25 -12.06 0.20
CA LEU A 7 -1.18 -10.65 0.62
C LEU A 7 -0.74 -9.75 -0.53
N LEU A 8 0.35 -10.09 -1.23
CA LEU A 8 0.88 -9.29 -2.34
C LEU A 8 -0.12 -9.22 -3.51
N LYS A 9 -0.77 -10.33 -3.87
CA LYS A 9 -1.81 -10.35 -4.92
C LYS A 9 -2.96 -9.40 -4.60
N ARG A 10 -3.50 -9.45 -3.38
CA ARG A 10 -4.57 -8.55 -2.95
C ARG A 10 -4.11 -7.10 -2.92
N LYS A 11 -2.90 -6.83 -2.41
CA LYS A 11 -2.32 -5.48 -2.38
C LYS A 11 -2.21 -4.90 -3.79
N ILE A 12 -1.71 -5.67 -4.75
CA ILE A 12 -1.62 -5.24 -6.16
C ILE A 12 -3.00 -4.92 -6.71
N ALA A 13 -3.95 -5.83 -6.60
CA ALA A 13 -5.30 -5.64 -7.17
C ALA A 13 -6.01 -4.41 -6.57
N ILE A 14 -6.02 -4.30 -5.24
CA ILE A 14 -6.68 -3.20 -4.53
C ILE A 14 -5.98 -1.86 -4.85
N THR A 15 -4.65 -1.82 -4.83
CA THR A 15 -3.91 -0.57 -5.12
C THR A 15 -4.07 -0.17 -6.58
N ALA A 16 -4.13 -1.12 -7.51
CA ALA A 16 -4.41 -0.84 -8.91
C ALA A 16 -5.79 -0.18 -9.08
N ILE A 17 -6.84 -0.82 -8.55
CA ILE A 17 -8.23 -0.42 -8.76
C ILE A 17 -8.57 0.88 -8.04
N PHE A 18 -8.16 1.04 -6.78
CA PHE A 18 -8.62 2.15 -5.95
C PHE A 18 -7.66 3.34 -5.88
N TRP A 19 -6.41 3.17 -6.32
CA TRP A 19 -5.40 4.22 -6.23
C TRP A 19 -4.76 4.50 -7.59
N CYS A 20 -4.04 3.53 -8.15
CA CYS A 20 -3.23 3.73 -9.35
C CYS A 20 -4.07 4.16 -10.57
N ILE A 21 -5.12 3.39 -10.91
CA ILE A 21 -5.95 3.65 -12.09
C ILE A 21 -6.72 4.97 -11.95
N PRO A 22 -7.43 5.24 -10.85
CA PRO A 22 -8.11 6.52 -10.66
C PRO A 22 -7.15 7.71 -10.75
N LEU A 23 -6.02 7.64 -10.06
CA LEU A 23 -5.04 8.72 -10.04
C LEU A 23 -4.36 8.95 -11.39
N LEU A 24 -4.19 7.92 -12.22
CA LEU A 24 -3.63 8.07 -13.56
C LEU A 24 -4.65 8.54 -14.60
N LEU A 25 -5.90 8.06 -14.52
CA LEU A 25 -6.83 8.12 -15.66
C LEU A 25 -8.09 8.95 -15.39
N PHE A 26 -8.59 9.01 -14.15
CA PHE A 26 -9.88 9.67 -13.90
C PHE A 26 -9.77 11.19 -14.03
N PRO A 27 -10.70 11.87 -14.71
CA PRO A 27 -10.70 13.33 -14.77
C PRO A 27 -11.01 13.93 -13.38
N GLY A 28 -10.65 15.20 -13.17
CA GLY A 28 -10.90 15.92 -11.90
C GLY A 28 -12.34 15.84 -11.41
N SER A 29 -13.31 15.90 -12.34
CA SER A 29 -14.74 15.80 -12.05
C SER A 29 -15.15 14.50 -11.35
N TRP A 30 -14.45 13.38 -11.60
CA TRP A 30 -14.75 12.11 -10.95
C TRP A 30 -14.29 12.09 -9.49
N PHE A 31 -13.19 12.77 -9.15
CA PHE A 31 -12.77 12.93 -7.75
C PHE A 31 -13.85 13.70 -6.96
N VAL A 32 -14.33 14.81 -7.54
CA VAL A 32 -15.41 15.62 -6.97
C VAL A 32 -16.69 14.81 -6.81
N ALA A 33 -17.07 14.05 -7.84
CA ALA A 33 -18.26 13.18 -7.78
C ALA A 33 -18.16 12.10 -6.67
N LEU A 34 -16.94 11.65 -6.35
CA LEU A 34 -16.67 10.70 -5.27
C LEU A 34 -16.56 11.38 -3.88
N GLY A 35 -16.68 12.70 -3.81
CA GLY A 35 -16.60 13.48 -2.57
C GLY A 35 -15.19 13.90 -2.18
N VAL A 36 -14.21 13.80 -3.08
CA VAL A 36 -12.85 14.32 -2.88
C VAL A 36 -12.77 15.71 -3.54
N PRO A 37 -12.21 16.73 -2.88
CA PRO A 37 -11.96 18.04 -3.51
C PRO A 37 -11.18 17.90 -4.83
N SER A 38 -11.42 18.79 -5.80
CA SER A 38 -10.71 18.73 -7.08
C SER A 38 -9.21 18.79 -6.84
N PRO A 39 -8.43 17.80 -7.31
CA PRO A 39 -6.99 17.84 -7.18
C PRO A 39 -6.42 18.86 -8.17
N GLU A 40 -6.18 20.08 -7.69
CA GLU A 40 -5.55 21.15 -8.48
C GLU A 40 -4.12 21.41 -8.01
N PRO A 41 -3.10 21.31 -8.90
CA PRO A 41 -3.20 20.89 -10.29
C PRO A 41 -3.32 19.36 -10.43
N ILE A 42 -4.12 18.90 -11.40
CA ILE A 42 -4.35 17.46 -11.69
C ILE A 42 -3.05 16.68 -11.94
N ALA A 43 -1.99 17.37 -12.36
CA ALA A 43 -0.66 16.81 -12.56
C ALA A 43 -0.11 16.10 -11.31
N ILE A 44 -0.38 16.62 -10.10
CA ILE A 44 0.07 15.99 -8.84
C ILE A 44 -0.60 14.63 -8.63
N ALA A 45 -1.90 14.53 -8.92
CA ALA A 45 -2.61 13.24 -8.89
C ALA A 45 -1.99 12.24 -9.88
N ARG A 46 -1.62 12.70 -11.09
CA ARG A 46 -0.98 11.83 -12.10
C ARG A 46 0.39 11.33 -11.66
N LEU A 47 1.21 12.21 -11.09
CA LEU A 47 2.53 11.84 -10.56
C LEU A 47 2.41 10.84 -9.41
N LEU A 48 1.44 11.03 -8.52
CA LEU A 48 1.15 10.05 -7.45
C LEU A 48 0.67 8.71 -8.03
N GLY A 49 -0.17 8.74 -9.06
CA GLY A 49 -0.58 7.55 -9.81
C GLY A 49 0.60 6.80 -10.42
N ALA A 50 1.57 7.52 -11.01
CA ALA A 50 2.79 6.93 -11.56
C ALA A 50 3.68 6.32 -10.46
N ALA A 51 3.77 6.96 -9.29
CA ALA A 51 4.46 6.38 -8.14
C ALA A 51 3.80 5.08 -7.66
N TYR A 52 2.46 5.03 -7.63
CA TYR A 52 1.76 3.78 -7.33
C TYR A 52 1.98 2.70 -8.39
N LEU A 53 2.04 3.06 -9.67
CA LEU A 53 2.37 2.10 -10.74
C LEU A 53 3.76 1.50 -10.52
N ALA A 54 4.76 2.31 -10.19
CA ALA A 54 6.10 1.82 -9.87
C ALA A 54 6.09 0.87 -8.66
N LEU A 55 5.30 1.17 -7.63
CA LEU A 55 5.11 0.26 -6.49
C LEU A 55 4.46 -1.06 -6.92
N LEU A 56 3.46 -1.04 -7.81
CA LEU A 56 2.84 -2.26 -8.34
C LEU A 56 3.86 -3.13 -9.08
N VAL A 57 4.76 -2.53 -9.86
CA VAL A 57 5.88 -3.23 -10.50
C VAL A 57 6.79 -3.88 -9.45
N GLY A 58 7.15 -3.15 -8.39
CA GLY A 58 7.95 -3.70 -7.28
C GLY A 58 7.27 -4.86 -6.55
N TYR A 59 5.96 -4.78 -6.32
CA TYR A 59 5.19 -5.89 -5.73
C TYR A 59 5.08 -7.09 -6.67
N TYR A 60 4.95 -6.87 -7.98
CA TYR A 60 4.96 -7.94 -8.97
C TYR A 60 6.31 -8.65 -9.02
N GLY A 61 7.42 -7.89 -8.98
CA GLY A 61 8.76 -8.45 -8.82
C GLY A 61 8.87 -9.36 -7.59
N GLY A 62 8.37 -8.88 -6.44
CA GLY A 62 8.32 -9.70 -5.22
C GLY A 62 7.45 -10.96 -5.35
N LEU A 63 6.33 -10.90 -6.07
CA LEU A 63 5.53 -12.10 -6.37
C LEU A 63 6.33 -13.12 -7.19
N ARG A 64 7.08 -12.66 -8.20
CA ARG A 64 7.94 -13.51 -9.03
C ARG A 64 9.05 -14.15 -8.21
N SER A 65 9.67 -13.41 -7.28
CA SER A 65 10.64 -13.97 -6.34
C SER A 65 10.03 -15.07 -5.46
N ILE A 66 8.80 -14.90 -4.95
CA ILE A 66 8.12 -15.96 -4.19
C ILE A 66 7.88 -17.20 -5.05
N GLU A 67 7.53 -17.01 -6.32
CA GLU A 67 7.30 -18.11 -7.28
C GLU A 67 8.58 -18.87 -7.62
N SER A 68 9.74 -18.22 -7.59
CA SER A 68 11.05 -18.88 -7.73
C SER A 68 11.61 -19.42 -6.41
N GLY A 69 10.84 -19.40 -5.32
CA GLY A 69 11.25 -19.92 -4.02
C GLY A 69 12.13 -18.96 -3.20
N GLN A 70 12.31 -17.72 -3.65
CA GLN A 70 13.08 -16.69 -2.96
C GLN A 70 12.22 -15.85 -2.00
N ILE A 71 12.84 -15.39 -0.92
CA ILE A 71 12.19 -14.47 0.04
C ILE A 71 12.35 -13.03 -0.47
N PRO A 72 11.26 -12.30 -0.77
CA PRO A 72 11.33 -10.97 -1.37
C PRO A 72 11.54 -9.89 -0.29
N PHE A 73 12.70 -9.86 0.36
CA PHE A 73 12.98 -8.91 1.45
C PHE A 73 12.82 -7.45 1.02
N ASP A 74 13.30 -7.10 -0.18
CA ASP A 74 13.21 -5.72 -0.67
C ASP A 74 11.75 -5.29 -0.89
N THR A 75 10.92 -6.18 -1.46
CA THR A 75 9.48 -5.93 -1.58
C THR A 75 8.80 -5.80 -0.22
N MET A 76 9.22 -6.59 0.78
CA MET A 76 8.69 -6.47 2.14
C MET A 76 9.08 -5.12 2.77
N HIS A 77 10.34 -4.70 2.67
CA HIS A 77 10.79 -3.42 3.21
C HIS A 77 10.11 -2.23 2.52
N MET A 78 10.06 -2.24 1.17
CA MET A 78 9.31 -1.26 0.39
C MET A 78 7.84 -1.22 0.82
N GLY A 79 7.22 -2.39 1.03
CA GLY A 79 5.83 -2.48 1.47
C GLY A 79 5.61 -1.96 2.89
N ILE A 80 6.54 -2.20 3.81
CA ILE A 80 6.50 -1.66 5.17
C ILE A 80 6.61 -0.14 5.13
N ALA A 81 7.59 0.40 4.41
CA ALA A 81 7.78 1.83 4.26
C ALA A 81 6.55 2.51 3.65
N SER A 82 6.11 2.03 2.49
CA SER A 82 4.98 2.63 1.76
C SER A 82 3.66 2.57 2.54
N ASN A 83 3.26 1.40 3.04
CA ASN A 83 1.99 1.28 3.74
C ASN A 83 2.05 1.85 5.16
N GLY A 84 3.18 1.70 5.86
CA GLY A 84 3.36 2.26 7.19
C GLY A 84 3.31 3.79 7.16
N LEU A 85 4.07 4.41 6.25
CA LEU A 85 4.05 5.86 6.11
C LEU A 85 2.70 6.37 5.62
N ALA A 86 2.06 5.70 4.66
CA ALA A 86 0.70 6.06 4.22
C ALA A 86 -0.30 6.01 5.37
N ALA A 87 -0.29 4.94 6.18
CA ALA A 87 -1.18 4.82 7.34
C ALA A 87 -0.96 5.95 8.34
N ILE A 88 0.30 6.25 8.67
CA ILE A 88 0.67 7.33 9.61
C ILE A 88 0.22 8.69 9.07
N LEU A 89 0.55 9.02 7.83
CA LEU A 89 0.23 10.32 7.25
C LEU A 89 -1.28 10.50 7.10
N ILE A 90 -2.00 9.49 6.61
CA ILE A 90 -3.45 9.58 6.47
C ILE A 90 -4.12 9.77 7.83
N ALA A 91 -3.70 9.01 8.85
CA ALA A 91 -4.26 9.12 10.18
C ALA A 91 -3.92 10.46 10.84
N TYR A 92 -2.67 10.92 10.71
CA TYR A 92 -2.22 12.20 11.24
C TYR A 92 -3.00 13.38 10.63
N PHE A 93 -3.01 13.48 9.29
CA PHE A 93 -3.75 14.55 8.62
C PHE A 93 -5.27 14.44 8.82
N GLY A 94 -5.79 13.21 8.94
CA GLY A 94 -7.19 13.01 9.29
C GLY A 94 -7.53 13.51 10.69
N ALA A 95 -6.68 13.24 11.67
CA ALA A 95 -6.85 13.72 13.04
C ALA A 95 -6.73 15.24 13.14
N THR A 96 -5.97 15.89 12.25
CA THR A 96 -5.87 17.36 12.18
C THR A 96 -6.93 18.00 11.27
N GLY A 97 -7.90 17.22 10.76
CA GLY A 97 -9.07 17.71 10.06
C GLY A 97 -8.94 17.85 8.55
N ALA A 98 -7.92 17.27 7.91
CA ALA A 98 -7.71 17.36 6.46
C ALA A 98 -8.86 16.77 5.63
N TRP A 99 -9.63 15.82 6.20
CA TRP A 99 -10.75 15.15 5.53
C TRP A 99 -12.12 15.74 5.92
N LYS A 100 -12.17 16.83 6.69
CA LYS A 100 -13.43 17.35 7.27
C LYS A 100 -14.43 17.82 6.22
N ASP A 101 -13.93 18.37 5.11
CA ASP A 101 -14.73 18.93 4.02
C ASP A 101 -14.97 17.90 2.90
N TRP A 102 -14.50 16.67 3.07
CA TRP A 102 -14.73 15.59 2.10
C TRP A 102 -16.14 15.02 2.28
N GLY A 103 -16.71 14.52 1.18
CA GLY A 103 -17.97 13.77 1.22
C GLY A 103 -17.82 12.49 2.05
N LEU A 104 -18.91 12.04 2.69
CA LEU A 104 -18.89 10.90 3.60
C LEU A 104 -18.24 9.64 3.00
N GLY A 105 -18.52 9.34 1.73
CA GLY A 105 -17.93 8.19 1.03
C GLY A 105 -16.41 8.28 0.92
N ALA A 106 -15.87 9.45 0.54
CA ALA A 106 -14.44 9.69 0.46
C ALA A 106 -13.77 9.66 1.84
N THR A 107 -14.43 10.20 2.86
CA THR A 107 -13.96 10.17 4.25
C THR A 107 -13.89 8.74 4.79
N VAL A 108 -14.91 7.91 4.57
CA VAL A 108 -14.87 6.49 4.93
C VAL A 108 -13.76 5.77 4.17
N PHE A 109 -13.66 6.03 2.85
CA PHE A 109 -12.64 5.43 2.00
C PHE A 109 -11.21 5.71 2.49
N ILE A 110 -10.90 6.95 2.85
CA ILE A 110 -9.55 7.33 3.27
C ILE A 110 -9.19 6.72 4.63
N TRP A 111 -10.14 6.65 5.58
CA TRP A 111 -9.93 5.99 6.88
C TRP A 111 -9.78 4.47 6.74
N VAL A 112 -10.62 3.83 5.92
CA VAL A 112 -10.46 2.40 5.59
C VAL A 112 -9.11 2.14 4.93
N SER A 113 -8.65 3.05 4.08
CA SER A 113 -7.33 2.96 3.46
C SER A 113 -6.19 3.07 4.48
N ALA A 114 -6.31 3.94 5.49
CA ALA A 114 -5.34 4.02 6.59
C ALA A 114 -5.25 2.70 7.37
N ALA A 115 -6.41 2.16 7.80
CA ALA A 115 -6.49 0.90 8.53
C ALA A 115 -5.96 -0.28 7.69
N GLY A 116 -6.33 -0.31 6.40
CA GLY A 116 -5.85 -1.29 5.44
C GLY A 116 -4.33 -1.23 5.29
N ALA A 117 -3.77 -0.04 5.06
CA ALA A 117 -2.33 0.16 4.95
C ALA A 117 -1.59 -0.27 6.22
N PHE A 118 -2.10 0.12 7.39
CA PHE A 118 -1.53 -0.30 8.69
C PHE A 118 -1.51 -1.83 8.83
N SER A 119 -2.63 -2.50 8.52
CA SER A 119 -2.72 -3.97 8.61
C SER A 119 -1.75 -4.69 7.67
N ILE A 120 -1.51 -4.13 6.48
CA ILE A 120 -0.57 -4.67 5.50
C ILE A 120 0.87 -4.48 5.99
N ALA A 121 1.23 -3.29 6.48
CA ALA A 121 2.54 -3.03 7.06
C ALA A 121 2.84 -3.99 8.22
N LEU A 122 1.90 -4.16 9.15
CA LEU A 122 2.02 -5.09 10.27
C LEU A 122 2.19 -6.54 9.81
N SER A 123 1.43 -6.96 8.79
CA SER A 123 1.55 -8.30 8.21
C SER A 123 2.92 -8.51 7.56
N LEU A 124 3.44 -7.52 6.84
CA LEU A 124 4.77 -7.58 6.22
C LEU A 124 5.88 -7.63 7.27
N ILE A 125 5.77 -6.86 8.37
CA ILE A 125 6.69 -6.95 9.51
C ILE A 125 6.70 -8.37 10.07
N ARG A 126 5.52 -8.95 10.33
CA ARG A 126 5.39 -10.34 10.82
C ARG A 126 6.04 -11.34 9.86
N TYR A 127 5.82 -11.22 8.56
CA TYR A 127 6.48 -12.10 7.57
C TYR A 127 7.99 -11.89 7.53
N ARG A 128 8.46 -10.64 7.59
CA ARG A 128 9.90 -10.31 7.63
C ARG A 128 10.59 -10.85 8.87
N LEU A 129 9.92 -10.85 10.03
CA LEU A 129 10.43 -11.46 11.26
C LEU A 129 10.41 -12.99 11.17
N ARG A 130 9.34 -13.58 10.62
CA ARG A 130 9.21 -15.03 10.44
C ARG A 130 10.27 -15.61 9.49
N TYR A 131 10.59 -14.88 8.44
CA TYR A 131 11.55 -15.33 7.41
C TYR A 131 12.95 -14.75 7.60
N ALA A 132 13.20 -14.00 8.69
CA ALA A 132 14.51 -13.47 8.97
C ALA A 132 15.53 -14.61 9.03
N PRO A 133 16.71 -14.47 8.39
CA PRO A 133 17.77 -15.45 8.57
C PRO A 133 18.09 -15.58 10.06
N ALA A 134 18.30 -16.81 10.52
CA ALA A 134 18.80 -17.04 11.88
C ALA A 134 20.09 -16.24 12.06
N LYS A 135 20.26 -15.60 13.23
CA LYS A 135 21.56 -15.03 13.57
C LYS A 135 22.60 -16.15 13.53
N ALA A 136 23.77 -15.86 12.96
CA ALA A 136 24.87 -16.83 12.96
C ALA A 136 25.13 -17.30 14.40
N GLY A 137 24.90 -18.59 14.67
CA GLY A 137 25.07 -19.20 15.99
C GLY A 137 23.78 -19.58 16.74
N GLU A 138 22.59 -19.22 16.27
CA GLU A 138 21.32 -19.68 16.89
C GLU A 138 20.77 -20.92 16.18
N PRO A 139 20.39 -21.99 16.92
CA PRO A 139 19.77 -23.18 16.32
C PRO A 139 18.47 -22.77 15.63
N GLY A 140 18.40 -23.03 14.32
CA GLY A 140 17.32 -22.57 13.46
C GLY A 140 15.95 -23.01 13.98
N ARG A 141 15.03 -22.05 14.15
CA ARG A 141 13.60 -22.36 14.32
C ARG A 141 13.13 -23.12 13.09
N GLN A 142 12.85 -24.41 13.26
CA GLN A 142 12.24 -25.24 12.22
C GLN A 142 10.89 -24.63 11.81
N ALA A 143 10.72 -24.49 10.49
CA ALA A 143 9.64 -23.76 9.85
C ALA A 143 8.35 -24.58 9.72
#